data_AF-A0A6P8JWM9-F1
#
_entry.id   AF-A0A6P8JWM9-F1
#
_cell.length_a   1.000
_cell.length_b   1.000
_cell.length_c   1.000
_cell.angle_alpha   90.00
_cell.angle_beta   90.00
_cell.angle_gamma   90.00
#
_symmetry.space_group_name_H-M   'P 1'
#
loop_
_entity.id
_entity.type
_entity.pdbx_description
1 polymer ?
#
loop_
_entity_poly.entity_id
_entity_poly.type
_entity_poly.pdbx_seq_one_letter_code
_entity_poly.pdbx_strand_id
1 'polypeptide(L)'
;MEDDNFSLNDYRFSFSFSEDYEDIQVKAQRDMILEVEHMPVNRVQACKIRRPMHRIAKEDINEEYRFNLESYYLFTTFRSWKMEWSFSKMRDLLMKYSLGMMVFAGATIIAMDLLVKSEAMDYTMLLSLFLIILLPLLLASYKKLWLRGRRLSPITQPTFFLSRWIIKASDLIEKSVFVRIPLAIMVLFLLYVMSSETVFSCDIARLELEIINSELHNLRPQMLCFMPWGVTYAVIIVLSLMLVIIGIPLIIKLGVGLAILGCHVITVHAYYGFAFERSQTTDIGVSSSLAHSWYLLAFFILVVVREGYLNYILKASYFMSMCFEKKHELTKVKTRTIKIIMANILPTHVAEVFKVRRRSDQLYYENFSQVAVMFATIENYEADKLGLRALHEMICYFDELLVNYQAWYKIEKIKVMGWTYLAACGLDVDHYTDFSVSVPVSTKRESDKLQKSGSVRFAPKDDDEIMIKDLHPTQATTNEDDNTVLVMTEFALNLLRIMRDIRSKGIFFEKDSKLTGSLKIGIAHGPAMAGVVGLSKPHYDIWGHTVNMASRMTSTGVMDGIHVTESTANVLRDFNIRCTYRGMTFVKGVGQVPTYLVDLDENLHFQQHSPDNDSHKGSKVSVHWLDEKRTER
;
A
#
# COMPACT_ATOMS: atom_id res chain seq x y z
N MET A 1 45.62 12.35 46.61
CA MET A 1 44.76 11.77 47.66
C MET A 1 43.61 12.75 47.76
N GLU A 2 42.57 12.51 46.96
CA GLU A 2 41.29 11.88 47.41
C GLU A 2 40.38 13.01 47.96
N ASP A 3 39.13 13.25 47.54
CA ASP A 3 38.16 12.44 46.81
C ASP A 3 37.14 13.35 46.09
N ASP A 4 36.75 12.94 44.87
CA ASP A 4 35.57 13.42 44.17
C ASP A 4 34.33 12.67 44.69
N ASN A 5 33.38 13.38 45.31
CA ASN A 5 32.03 12.88 45.54
C ASN A 5 31.10 13.36 44.42
N PHE A 6 31.14 12.64 43.30
CA PHE A 6 30.21 12.82 42.19
C PHE A 6 28.87 12.15 42.54
N SER A 7 27.79 12.93 42.47
CA SER A 7 26.45 12.48 42.85
C SER A 7 25.86 11.50 41.83
N LEU A 8 25.29 10.42 42.34
CA LEU A 8 24.80 9.27 41.57
C LEU A 8 23.36 9.47 41.04
N ASN A 9 23.04 10.64 40.51
CA ASN A 9 21.68 10.97 40.03
C ASN A 9 21.57 11.23 38.51
N ASP A 10 22.67 11.32 37.77
CA ASP A 10 22.64 11.63 36.33
C ASP A 10 22.49 10.42 35.40
N TYR A 11 22.38 9.20 35.93
CA TYR A 11 22.20 7.98 35.13
C TYR A 11 20.74 7.58 34.86
N ARG A 12 19.75 8.44 35.15
CA ARG A 12 18.32 8.08 34.99
C ARG A 12 17.68 8.47 33.66
N PHE A 13 18.37 9.18 32.77
CA PHE A 13 17.76 9.69 31.53
C PHE A 13 18.04 8.86 30.26
N SER A 14 18.91 7.86 30.32
CA SER A 14 19.20 6.96 29.19
C SER A 14 18.35 5.68 29.15
N PHE A 15 17.55 5.40 30.18
CA PHE A 15 16.71 4.19 30.26
C PHE A 15 15.30 4.36 29.64
N SER A 16 14.82 5.59 29.47
CA SER A 16 13.49 5.86 28.88
C SER A 16 13.37 5.46 27.41
N PHE A 17 14.48 5.44 26.66
CA PHE A 17 14.47 5.05 25.25
C PHE A 17 14.34 3.54 25.04
N SER A 18 14.82 2.74 26.00
CA SER A 18 14.63 1.29 26.02
C SER A 18 13.23 0.94 26.51
N GLU A 19 12.71 1.64 27.52
CA GLU A 19 11.34 1.44 28.01
C GLU A 19 10.29 1.77 26.94
N ASP A 20 10.46 2.83 26.14
CA ASP A 20 9.51 3.13 25.06
C ASP A 20 9.54 2.11 23.92
N TYR A 21 10.72 1.57 23.58
CA TYR A 21 10.84 0.53 22.55
C TYR A 21 10.32 -0.82 23.06
N GLU A 22 10.61 -1.16 24.32
CA GLU A 22 10.02 -2.30 25.00
C GLU A 22 8.51 -2.15 25.15
N ASP A 23 7.99 -0.98 25.51
CA ASP A 23 6.55 -0.73 25.60
C ASP A 23 5.87 -0.83 24.25
N ILE A 24 6.51 -0.40 23.16
CA ILE A 24 6.00 -0.58 21.81
C ILE A 24 6.05 -2.06 21.40
N GLN A 25 7.13 -2.79 21.71
CA GLN A 25 7.21 -4.24 21.45
C GLN A 25 6.21 -5.02 22.28
N VAL A 26 6.06 -4.69 23.56
CA VAL A 26 5.12 -5.30 24.50
C VAL A 26 3.70 -4.96 24.10
N LYS A 27 3.41 -3.74 23.66
CA LYS A 27 2.09 -3.36 23.15
C LYS A 27 1.80 -4.03 21.82
N ALA A 28 2.75 -4.09 20.89
CA ALA A 28 2.59 -4.79 19.62
C ALA A 28 2.46 -6.31 19.82
N GLN A 29 3.20 -6.90 20.75
CA GLN A 29 3.04 -8.29 21.16
C GLN A 29 1.71 -8.51 21.84
N ARG A 30 1.26 -7.61 22.73
CA ARG A 30 -0.02 -7.72 23.42
C ARG A 30 -1.19 -7.54 22.46
N ASP A 31 -1.10 -6.63 21.49
CA ASP A 31 -2.08 -6.46 20.41
C ASP A 31 -2.04 -7.67 19.46
N MET A 32 -0.87 -8.21 19.10
CA MET A 32 -0.75 -9.47 18.35
C MET A 32 -1.32 -10.66 19.13
N ILE A 33 -1.05 -10.76 20.43
CA ILE A 33 -1.56 -11.81 21.31
C ILE A 33 -3.08 -11.67 21.44
N LEU A 34 -3.62 -10.47 21.63
CA LEU A 34 -5.05 -10.21 21.62
C LEU A 34 -5.67 -10.55 20.27
N GLU A 35 -5.03 -10.21 19.16
CA GLU A 35 -5.52 -10.51 17.81
C GLU A 35 -5.45 -12.03 17.52
N VAL A 36 -4.45 -12.75 18.06
CA VAL A 36 -4.32 -14.22 18.02
C VAL A 36 -5.28 -14.93 19.00
N GLU A 37 -5.52 -14.37 20.19
CA GLU A 37 -6.51 -14.86 21.16
C GLU A 37 -7.94 -14.62 20.68
N HIS A 38 -8.13 -13.57 19.88
CA HIS A 38 -9.35 -13.33 19.12
C HIS A 38 -9.39 -14.10 17.80
N MET A 39 -8.31 -14.74 17.34
CA MET A 39 -8.41 -15.62 16.18
C MET A 39 -9.31 -16.83 16.51
N PRO A 40 -10.14 -17.26 15.56
CA PRO A 40 -10.95 -18.46 15.67
C PRO A 40 -10.12 -19.72 15.98
N VAL A 41 -9.97 -20.07 17.25
CA VAL A 41 -9.57 -21.42 17.66
C VAL A 41 -10.84 -22.16 18.04
N ASN A 42 -11.39 -22.88 17.05
CA ASN A 42 -12.47 -23.87 17.11
C ASN A 42 -13.04 -24.13 18.53
N ARG A 43 -13.85 -23.21 19.05
CA ARG A 43 -14.76 -23.56 20.14
C ARG A 43 -15.94 -24.24 19.48
N VAL A 44 -16.11 -25.54 19.75
CA VAL A 44 -17.32 -26.29 19.44
C VAL A 44 -18.49 -25.58 20.13
N GLN A 45 -19.11 -24.62 19.45
CA GLN A 45 -20.29 -23.93 19.93
C GLN A 45 -21.46 -24.87 19.77
N ALA A 46 -21.79 -25.59 20.85
CA ALA A 46 -23.05 -26.29 20.98
C ALA A 46 -24.21 -25.34 20.64
N CYS A 47 -25.11 -25.84 19.77
CA CYS A 47 -26.32 -25.21 19.25
C CYS A 47 -26.86 -24.02 20.06
N LYS A 48 -26.60 -22.79 19.60
CA LYS A 48 -27.44 -21.63 19.96
C LYS A 48 -28.38 -21.32 18.80
N ILE A 49 -29.47 -22.09 18.75
CA ILE A 49 -30.60 -21.83 17.86
C ILE A 49 -31.24 -20.50 18.32
N ARG A 50 -31.10 -19.47 17.48
CA ARG A 50 -31.91 -18.25 17.45
C ARG A 50 -31.79 -17.34 18.69
N ARG A 51 -30.87 -16.37 18.66
CA ARG A 51 -31.03 -15.12 19.43
C ARG A 51 -31.50 -14.00 18.49
N PRO A 52 -32.50 -13.18 18.88
CA PRO A 52 -32.91 -12.02 18.09
C PRO A 52 -31.81 -10.95 18.13
N MET A 53 -31.66 -10.30 16.98
CA MET A 53 -30.67 -9.26 16.67
C MET A 53 -30.94 -8.01 17.50
N HIS A 54 -30.40 -7.93 18.73
CA HIS A 54 -30.35 -6.67 19.48
C HIS A 54 -28.95 -6.05 19.34
N ARG A 55 -28.93 -4.76 19.04
CA ARG A 55 -27.76 -3.89 18.76
C ARG A 55 -26.54 -4.25 19.62
N ILE A 56 -25.59 -4.97 19.04
CA ILE A 56 -24.21 -5.05 19.55
C ILE A 56 -23.42 -3.96 18.81
N ALA A 57 -22.69 -3.15 19.59
CA ALA A 57 -21.87 -2.05 19.09
C ALA A 57 -20.88 -2.56 18.02
N LYS A 58 -20.72 -1.76 16.97
CA LYS A 58 -20.15 -2.13 15.67
C LYS A 58 -18.62 -2.32 15.67
N GLU A 59 -17.96 -2.17 16.82
CA GLU A 59 -16.52 -1.92 16.88
C GLU A 59 -15.67 -3.16 17.22
N ASP A 60 -16.18 -4.15 17.97
CA ASP A 60 -15.40 -5.36 18.34
C ASP A 60 -16.15 -6.68 18.05
N ILE A 61 -16.61 -6.86 16.81
CA ILE A 61 -17.12 -8.17 16.39
C ILE A 61 -15.98 -9.00 15.84
N ASN A 62 -15.57 -10.02 16.60
CA ASN A 62 -14.58 -11.03 16.22
C ASN A 62 -14.81 -11.52 14.77
N GLU A 63 -13.76 -11.60 13.95
CA GLU A 63 -13.83 -11.96 12.53
C GLU A 63 -14.42 -13.38 12.32
N GLU A 64 -14.21 -14.29 13.29
CA GLU A 64 -14.89 -15.59 13.38
C GLU A 64 -16.42 -15.46 13.46
N TYR A 65 -16.90 -14.53 14.28
CA TYR A 65 -18.33 -14.30 14.50
C TYR A 65 -19.00 -13.75 13.23
N ARG A 66 -18.27 -12.97 12.41
CA ARG A 66 -18.76 -12.48 11.12
C ARG A 66 -18.90 -13.61 10.10
N PHE A 67 -17.94 -14.52 10.04
CA PHE A 67 -18.03 -15.70 9.16
C PHE A 67 -19.18 -16.63 9.53
N ASN A 68 -19.39 -16.87 10.83
CA ASN A 68 -20.49 -17.70 11.33
C ASN A 68 -21.88 -17.05 11.13
N LEU A 69 -21.94 -15.71 11.01
CA LEU A 69 -23.18 -15.00 10.67
C LEU A 69 -23.55 -15.12 9.17
N GLU A 70 -22.54 -15.30 8.32
CA GLU A 70 -22.68 -15.33 6.86
C GLU A 70 -22.74 -16.75 6.27
N SER A 71 -22.63 -17.79 7.09
CA SER A 71 -22.64 -19.20 6.64
C SER A 71 -23.67 -20.07 7.39
N TYR A 72 -24.20 -21.09 6.70
CA TYR A 72 -25.10 -22.09 7.30
C TYR A 72 -24.30 -23.20 7.98
N TYR A 73 -24.67 -23.59 9.21
CA TYR A 73 -23.91 -24.57 10.01
C TYR A 73 -23.86 -26.00 9.41
N LEU A 74 -24.98 -26.50 8.85
CA LEU A 74 -25.11 -27.91 8.46
C LEU A 74 -24.32 -28.30 7.19
N PHE A 75 -24.02 -27.34 6.32
CA PHE A 75 -23.31 -27.57 5.04
C PHE A 75 -22.22 -26.54 4.74
N THR A 76 -21.97 -25.63 5.69
CA THR A 76 -21.01 -24.52 5.57
C THR A 76 -21.18 -23.72 4.27
N THR A 77 -22.40 -23.64 3.74
CA THR A 77 -22.74 -22.86 2.54
C THR A 77 -22.83 -21.38 2.90
N PHE A 78 -22.26 -20.50 2.06
CA PHE A 78 -22.46 -19.06 2.22
C PHE A 78 -23.93 -18.71 2.04
N ARG A 79 -24.44 -17.80 2.86
CA ARG A 79 -25.82 -17.31 2.78
C ARG A 79 -26.08 -16.54 1.49
N SER A 80 -25.04 -15.89 0.95
CA SER A 80 -25.10 -15.21 -0.34
C SER A 80 -24.66 -16.13 -1.47
N TRP A 81 -25.59 -16.45 -2.38
CA TRP A 81 -25.31 -17.25 -3.57
C TRP A 81 -24.20 -16.65 -4.45
N LYS A 82 -24.14 -15.30 -4.53
CA LYS A 82 -23.11 -14.59 -5.28
C LYS A 82 -21.70 -14.85 -4.71
N MET A 83 -21.59 -14.95 -3.38
CA MET A 83 -20.33 -15.24 -2.70
C MET A 83 -19.93 -16.72 -2.88
N GLU A 84 -20.88 -17.64 -2.75
CA GLU A 84 -20.65 -19.08 -3.03
C GLU A 84 -20.17 -19.32 -4.46
N TRP A 85 -20.75 -18.61 -5.43
CA TRP A 85 -20.31 -18.68 -6.82
C TRP A 85 -18.90 -18.08 -7.03
N SER A 86 -18.62 -16.95 -6.37
CA SER A 86 -17.30 -16.32 -6.40
C SER A 86 -16.21 -17.23 -5.81
N PHE A 87 -16.52 -17.91 -4.70
CA PHE A 87 -15.66 -18.93 -4.11
C PHE A 87 -15.46 -20.12 -5.06
N SER A 88 -16.54 -20.64 -5.65
CA SER A 88 -16.46 -21.77 -6.57
C SER A 88 -15.58 -21.48 -7.79
N LYS A 89 -15.60 -20.24 -8.29
CA LYS A 89 -14.77 -19.75 -9.41
C LYS A 89 -13.28 -19.61 -9.07
N MET A 90 -12.89 -19.81 -7.81
CA MET A 90 -11.49 -19.79 -7.41
C MET A 90 -10.70 -20.88 -8.15
N ARG A 91 -9.50 -20.51 -8.60
CA ARG A 91 -8.60 -21.40 -9.34
C ARG A 91 -8.06 -22.48 -8.41
N ASP A 92 -8.08 -23.73 -8.87
CA ASP A 92 -7.49 -24.85 -8.12
C ASP A 92 -6.13 -25.20 -8.72
N LEU A 93 -5.07 -24.72 -8.05
CA LEU A 93 -3.68 -24.96 -8.44
C LEU A 93 -3.20 -26.39 -8.10
N LEU A 94 -3.94 -27.08 -7.23
CA LEU A 94 -3.61 -28.41 -6.71
C LEU A 94 -4.26 -29.54 -7.51
N MET A 95 -5.18 -29.22 -8.43
CA MET A 95 -5.92 -30.20 -9.26
C MET A 95 -5.04 -31.23 -9.98
N LYS A 96 -3.83 -30.85 -10.42
CA LYS A 96 -2.89 -31.79 -11.06
C LYS A 96 -2.36 -32.86 -10.09
N TYR A 97 -2.22 -32.51 -8.81
CA TYR A 97 -1.78 -33.46 -7.78
C TYR A 97 -2.94 -34.35 -7.33
N SER A 98 -4.16 -33.80 -7.24
CA SER A 98 -5.33 -34.63 -6.98
C SER A 98 -5.53 -35.66 -8.09
N LEU A 99 -5.44 -35.27 -9.36
CA LEU A 99 -5.43 -36.20 -10.50
C LEU A 99 -4.27 -37.21 -10.44
N GLY A 100 -3.10 -36.81 -9.96
CA GLY A 100 -1.98 -37.73 -9.72
C GLY A 100 -2.29 -38.81 -8.69
N MET A 101 -2.94 -38.44 -7.58
CA MET A 101 -3.41 -39.39 -6.57
C MET A 101 -4.52 -40.31 -7.10
N MET A 102 -5.40 -39.83 -7.99
CA MET A 102 -6.41 -40.67 -8.66
C MET A 102 -5.74 -41.75 -9.53
N VAL A 103 -4.71 -41.40 -10.30
CA VAL A 103 -3.95 -42.37 -11.11
C VAL A 103 -3.21 -43.36 -10.21
N PHE A 104 -2.63 -42.89 -9.11
CA PHE A 104 -1.99 -43.78 -8.13
C PHE A 104 -3.00 -44.79 -7.54
N ALA A 105 -4.20 -44.33 -7.15
CA ALA A 105 -5.25 -45.21 -6.68
C ALA A 105 -5.72 -46.21 -7.75
N GLY A 106 -5.85 -45.78 -9.00
CA GLY A 106 -6.12 -46.69 -10.13
C GLY A 106 -5.05 -47.77 -10.28
N ALA A 107 -3.77 -47.41 -10.13
CA ALA A 107 -2.68 -48.38 -10.16
C ALA A 107 -2.73 -49.36 -8.97
N THR A 108 -3.14 -48.89 -7.79
CA THR A 108 -3.34 -49.79 -6.63
C THR A 108 -4.50 -50.76 -6.83
N ILE A 109 -5.60 -50.32 -7.46
CA ILE A 109 -6.73 -51.20 -7.81
C ILE A 109 -6.27 -52.28 -8.79
N ILE A 110 -5.55 -51.90 -9.85
CA ILE A 110 -4.96 -52.85 -10.80
C ILE A 110 -4.02 -53.84 -10.10
N ALA A 111 -3.19 -53.38 -9.16
CA ALA A 111 -2.31 -54.27 -8.42
C ALA A 111 -3.08 -55.28 -7.55
N MET A 112 -4.19 -54.86 -6.94
CA MET A 112 -5.08 -55.75 -6.20
C MET A 112 -5.75 -56.78 -7.12
N ASP A 113 -6.20 -56.34 -8.30
CA ASP A 113 -6.83 -57.22 -9.30
C ASP A 113 -5.82 -58.16 -9.97
N LEU A 114 -4.54 -57.78 -10.09
CA LEU A 114 -3.48 -58.66 -10.59
C LEU A 114 -3.14 -59.81 -9.62
N LEU A 115 -3.34 -59.61 -8.31
CA LEU A 115 -3.17 -60.65 -7.31
C LEU A 115 -4.30 -61.69 -7.36
N VAL A 116 -5.49 -61.27 -7.82
CA VAL A 116 -6.64 -62.14 -8.08
C VAL A 116 -6.50 -62.66 -9.50
N LYS A 117 -5.96 -63.87 -9.65
CA LYS A 117 -5.64 -64.48 -10.96
C LYS A 117 -6.87 -64.55 -11.89
N SER A 118 -7.04 -63.55 -12.75
CA SER A 118 -8.20 -63.37 -13.65
C SER A 118 -7.90 -63.81 -15.08
N GLU A 119 -8.94 -63.88 -15.93
CA GLU A 119 -8.83 -64.20 -17.35
C GLU A 119 -8.13 -63.07 -18.14
N ALA A 120 -7.49 -63.41 -19.27
CA ALA A 120 -6.69 -62.46 -20.05
C ALA A 120 -7.49 -61.28 -20.62
N MET A 121 -8.79 -61.46 -20.87
CA MET A 121 -9.67 -60.41 -21.43
C MET A 121 -9.95 -59.30 -20.41
N ASP A 122 -10.09 -59.63 -19.13
CA ASP A 122 -10.38 -58.67 -18.07
C ASP A 122 -9.21 -57.70 -17.86
N TYR A 123 -7.96 -58.19 -18.00
CA TYR A 123 -6.77 -57.34 -17.92
C TYR A 123 -6.68 -56.32 -19.06
N THR A 124 -7.18 -56.65 -20.26
CA THR A 124 -7.17 -55.70 -21.39
C THR A 124 -8.16 -54.56 -21.17
N MET A 125 -9.35 -54.85 -20.64
CA MET A 125 -10.36 -53.83 -20.31
C MET A 125 -9.87 -52.93 -19.18
N LEU A 126 -9.31 -53.52 -18.11
CA LEU A 126 -8.79 -52.78 -16.97
C LEU A 126 -7.63 -51.83 -17.36
N LEU A 127 -6.70 -52.30 -18.20
CA LEU A 127 -5.62 -51.47 -18.72
C LEU A 127 -6.15 -50.34 -19.62
N SER A 128 -7.18 -50.58 -20.42
CA SER A 128 -7.79 -49.57 -21.28
C SER A 128 -8.44 -48.43 -20.46
N LEU A 129 -9.17 -48.78 -19.39
CA LEU A 129 -9.78 -47.81 -18.46
C LEU A 129 -8.70 -46.99 -17.73
N PHE A 130 -7.60 -47.62 -17.34
CA PHE A 130 -6.48 -46.93 -16.72
C PHE A 130 -5.81 -45.91 -17.65
N LEU A 131 -5.62 -46.26 -18.92
CA LEU A 131 -5.08 -45.34 -19.92
C LEU A 131 -5.99 -44.12 -20.15
N ILE A 132 -7.31 -44.32 -20.09
CA ILE A 132 -8.29 -43.22 -20.16
C ILE A 132 -8.15 -42.28 -18.95
N ILE A 133 -7.91 -42.82 -17.75
CA ILE A 133 -7.70 -42.02 -16.52
C ILE A 133 -6.34 -41.29 -16.53
N LEU A 134 -5.32 -41.85 -17.19
CA LEU A 134 -4.00 -41.22 -17.33
C LEU A 134 -4.04 -39.98 -18.23
N LEU A 135 -4.93 -39.95 -19.23
CA LEU A 135 -5.01 -38.85 -20.20
C LEU A 135 -5.29 -37.47 -19.56
N PRO A 136 -6.30 -37.29 -18.67
CA PRO A 136 -6.50 -36.07 -17.89
C PRO A 136 -5.27 -35.60 -17.10
N LEU A 137 -4.50 -36.52 -16.50
CA LEU A 137 -3.29 -36.18 -15.75
C LEU A 137 -2.20 -35.61 -16.66
N LEU A 138 -2.00 -36.22 -17.83
CA LEU A 138 -1.03 -35.74 -18.82
C LEU A 138 -1.38 -34.33 -19.31
N LEU A 139 -2.67 -34.08 -19.60
CA LEU A 139 -3.15 -32.75 -20.00
C LEU A 139 -2.98 -31.72 -18.87
N ALA A 140 -3.34 -32.05 -17.63
CA ALA A 140 -3.24 -31.13 -16.50
C ALA A 140 -1.79 -30.80 -16.12
N SER A 141 -0.87 -31.78 -16.21
CA SER A 141 0.53 -31.61 -15.81
C SER A 141 1.42 -30.99 -16.89
N TYR A 142 1.01 -31.02 -18.16
CA TYR A 142 1.79 -30.55 -19.30
C TYR A 142 2.33 -29.12 -19.15
N LYS A 143 1.48 -28.17 -18.73
CA LYS A 143 1.87 -26.76 -18.54
C LYS A 143 3.03 -26.61 -17.54
N LYS A 144 2.98 -27.35 -16.44
CA LYS A 144 4.04 -27.30 -15.40
C LYS A 144 5.34 -27.94 -15.90
N LEU A 145 5.23 -29.09 -16.58
CA LEU A 145 6.37 -29.79 -17.20
C LEU A 145 7.07 -28.92 -18.24
N TRP A 146 6.29 -28.23 -19.08
CA TRP A 146 6.80 -27.30 -20.09
C TRP A 146 7.57 -26.12 -19.48
N LEU A 147 7.00 -25.45 -18.48
CA LEU A 147 7.64 -24.32 -17.79
C LEU A 147 8.93 -24.74 -17.07
N ARG A 148 8.93 -25.90 -16.41
CA ARG A 148 10.10 -26.42 -15.69
C ARG A 148 11.23 -26.84 -16.63
N GLY A 149 10.89 -27.45 -17.77
CA GLY A 149 11.87 -27.94 -18.75
C GLY A 149 12.65 -26.84 -19.49
N ARG A 150 12.12 -25.62 -19.57
CA ARG A 150 12.75 -24.51 -20.32
C ARG A 150 13.23 -23.33 -19.47
N ARG A 151 13.02 -23.33 -18.13
CA ARG A 151 13.30 -22.18 -17.23
C ARG A 151 12.80 -20.83 -17.80
N LEU A 152 11.68 -20.84 -18.52
CA LEU A 152 11.15 -19.67 -19.22
C LEU A 152 10.09 -18.96 -18.36
N SER A 153 10.01 -17.63 -18.49
CA SER A 153 9.00 -16.81 -17.81
C SER A 153 7.58 -17.12 -18.36
N PRO A 154 6.52 -16.96 -17.53
CA PRO A 154 5.14 -17.35 -17.89
C PRO A 154 4.52 -16.61 -19.10
N ILE A 155 5.22 -15.63 -19.69
CA ILE A 155 4.75 -14.77 -20.78
C ILE A 155 5.07 -15.36 -22.17
N THR A 156 5.96 -16.34 -22.25
CA THR A 156 6.41 -16.90 -23.53
C THR A 156 5.48 -18.03 -24.02
N GLN A 157 4.66 -17.76 -25.04
CA GLN A 157 3.79 -18.77 -25.66
C GLN A 157 4.56 -19.64 -26.67
N PRO A 158 4.28 -20.95 -26.79
CA PRO A 158 4.98 -21.80 -27.74
C PRO A 158 4.56 -21.52 -29.20
N THR A 159 5.50 -21.75 -30.12
CA THR A 159 5.33 -21.57 -31.57
C THR A 159 4.48 -22.67 -32.21
N PHE A 160 4.57 -23.90 -31.72
CA PHE A 160 3.83 -25.05 -32.24
C PHE A 160 2.35 -25.04 -31.81
N PHE A 161 1.44 -25.38 -32.73
CA PHE A 161 -0.01 -25.32 -32.50
C PHE A 161 -0.48 -26.28 -31.39
N LEU A 162 -0.05 -27.54 -31.41
CA LEU A 162 -0.53 -28.56 -30.46
C LEU A 162 -0.14 -28.23 -29.00
N SER A 163 1.08 -27.77 -28.76
CA SER A 163 1.54 -27.40 -27.40
C SER A 163 0.78 -26.19 -26.87
N ARG A 164 0.39 -25.24 -27.74
CA ARG A 164 -0.50 -24.13 -27.37
C ARG A 164 -1.89 -24.62 -26.96
N TRP A 165 -2.44 -25.60 -27.68
CA TRP A 165 -3.72 -26.22 -27.32
C TRP A 165 -3.67 -26.95 -25.99
N ILE A 166 -2.63 -27.74 -25.73
CA ILE A 166 -2.49 -28.50 -24.47
C ILE A 166 -2.28 -27.54 -23.28
N ILE A 167 -1.51 -26.47 -23.44
CA ILE A 167 -1.36 -25.43 -22.39
C ILE A 167 -2.70 -24.74 -22.12
N LYS A 168 -3.47 -24.39 -23.17
CA LYS A 168 -4.82 -23.83 -23.02
C LYS A 168 -5.77 -24.80 -22.32
N ALA A 169 -5.72 -26.09 -22.65
CA ALA A 169 -6.52 -27.12 -22.01
C ALA A 169 -6.18 -27.24 -20.51
N SER A 170 -4.89 -27.29 -20.16
CA SER A 170 -4.42 -27.27 -18.77
C SER A 170 -4.90 -26.02 -18.01
N ASP A 171 -4.81 -24.84 -18.62
CA ASP A 171 -5.33 -23.59 -18.06
C ASP A 171 -6.84 -23.60 -17.85
N LEU A 172 -7.58 -24.23 -18.76
CA LEU A 172 -9.03 -24.33 -18.73
C LEU A 172 -9.47 -25.27 -17.59
N ILE A 173 -8.75 -26.37 -17.37
CA ILE A 173 -8.95 -27.27 -16.21
C ILE A 173 -8.70 -26.54 -14.88
N GLU A 174 -7.67 -25.69 -14.77
CA GLU A 174 -7.36 -24.93 -13.54
C GLU A 174 -8.35 -23.78 -13.26
N LYS A 175 -8.87 -23.11 -14.31
CA LYS A 175 -9.66 -21.87 -14.20
C LYS A 175 -11.17 -22.07 -14.28
N SER A 176 -11.64 -23.09 -15.00
CA SER A 176 -13.07 -23.28 -15.28
C SER A 176 -13.67 -24.37 -14.41
N VAL A 177 -14.57 -23.96 -13.53
CA VAL A 177 -15.38 -24.88 -12.69
C VAL A 177 -16.21 -25.83 -13.55
N PHE A 178 -16.72 -25.34 -14.68
CA PHE A 178 -17.57 -26.11 -15.60
C PHE A 178 -16.84 -27.27 -16.28
N VAL A 179 -15.52 -27.25 -16.35
CA VAL A 179 -14.72 -28.37 -16.87
C VAL A 179 -14.17 -29.22 -15.73
N ARG A 180 -13.77 -28.61 -14.62
CA ARG A 180 -13.23 -29.29 -13.45
C ARG A 180 -14.22 -30.31 -12.85
N ILE A 181 -15.48 -29.89 -12.64
CA ILE A 181 -16.50 -30.75 -12.01
C ILE A 181 -16.79 -32.00 -12.84
N PRO A 182 -17.20 -31.91 -14.13
CA PRO A 182 -17.48 -33.11 -14.91
C PRO A 182 -16.23 -33.98 -15.10
N LEU A 183 -15.05 -33.39 -15.30
CA LEU A 183 -13.81 -34.17 -15.44
C LEU A 183 -13.51 -35.00 -14.18
N ALA A 184 -13.67 -34.42 -12.99
CA ALA A 184 -13.43 -35.15 -11.76
C ALA A 184 -14.50 -36.22 -11.48
N ILE A 185 -15.78 -35.94 -11.77
CA ILE A 185 -16.86 -36.94 -11.67
C ILE A 185 -16.62 -38.09 -12.65
N MET A 186 -16.21 -37.80 -13.88
CA MET A 186 -15.87 -38.82 -14.88
C MET A 186 -14.72 -39.71 -14.44
N VAL A 187 -13.62 -39.14 -13.94
CA VAL A 187 -12.47 -39.93 -13.46
C VAL A 187 -12.85 -40.79 -12.24
N LEU A 188 -13.64 -40.25 -11.31
CA LEU A 188 -14.12 -41.02 -10.16
C LEU A 188 -15.06 -42.15 -10.57
N PHE A 189 -15.97 -41.89 -11.52
CA PHE A 189 -16.86 -42.91 -12.07
C PHE A 189 -16.07 -44.04 -12.75
N LEU A 190 -15.06 -43.69 -13.56
CA LEU A 190 -14.19 -44.69 -14.19
C LEU A 190 -13.44 -45.54 -13.15
N LEU A 191 -12.95 -44.94 -12.06
CA LEU A 191 -12.31 -45.69 -10.97
C LEU A 191 -13.29 -46.59 -10.22
N TYR A 192 -14.54 -46.16 -10.04
CA TYR A 192 -15.58 -47.00 -9.45
C TYR A 192 -15.88 -48.22 -10.34
N VAL A 193 -16.05 -48.00 -11.65
CA VAL A 193 -16.23 -49.08 -12.63
C VAL A 193 -15.04 -50.03 -12.59
N MET A 194 -13.80 -49.50 -12.63
CA MET A 194 -12.59 -50.33 -12.48
C MET A 194 -12.59 -51.15 -11.19
N SER A 195 -12.98 -50.55 -10.04
CA SER A 195 -13.03 -51.26 -8.75
C SER A 195 -14.08 -52.36 -8.67
N SER A 196 -15.11 -52.32 -9.53
CA SER A 196 -16.25 -53.25 -9.52
C SER A 196 -16.28 -54.17 -10.74
N GLU A 197 -15.35 -54.04 -11.68
CA GLU A 197 -15.30 -54.82 -12.93
C GLU A 197 -15.27 -56.33 -12.66
N THR A 198 -14.46 -56.77 -11.69
CA THR A 198 -14.35 -58.19 -11.28
C THR A 198 -15.64 -58.77 -10.72
N VAL A 199 -16.53 -57.92 -10.20
CA VAL A 199 -17.86 -58.33 -9.75
C VAL A 199 -18.80 -58.43 -10.94
N PHE A 200 -18.76 -57.47 -11.87
CA PHE A 200 -19.64 -57.47 -13.05
C PHE A 200 -19.28 -58.53 -14.08
N SER A 201 -18.01 -58.94 -14.19
CA SER A 201 -17.59 -60.04 -15.07
C SER A 201 -17.88 -61.43 -14.49
N CYS A 202 -18.27 -61.52 -13.21
CA CYS A 202 -18.54 -62.78 -12.53
C CYS A 202 -19.93 -63.34 -12.85
N ASP A 203 -19.98 -64.53 -13.46
CA ASP A 203 -21.22 -65.29 -13.66
C ASP A 203 -21.71 -65.90 -12.34
N ILE A 204 -22.91 -65.49 -11.92
CA ILE A 204 -23.57 -65.91 -10.68
C ILE A 204 -23.80 -67.43 -10.67
N ALA A 205 -24.24 -68.01 -11.78
CA ALA A 205 -24.59 -69.43 -11.84
C ALA A 205 -23.34 -70.34 -11.70
N ARG A 206 -22.22 -69.90 -12.27
CA ARG A 206 -20.94 -70.60 -12.17
C ARG A 206 -20.36 -70.51 -10.75
N LEU A 207 -20.54 -69.36 -10.09
CA LEU A 207 -20.12 -69.15 -8.71
C LEU A 207 -20.93 -70.03 -7.74
N GLU A 208 -22.25 -70.12 -7.92
CA GLU A 208 -23.13 -70.95 -7.08
C GLU A 208 -22.81 -72.44 -7.21
N LEU A 209 -22.63 -72.94 -8.43
CA LEU A 209 -22.30 -74.35 -8.67
C LEU A 209 -20.97 -74.77 -8.05
N GLU A 210 -19.95 -73.91 -8.12
CA GLU A 210 -18.63 -74.20 -7.55
C GLU A 210 -18.66 -74.23 -6.01
N ILE A 211 -19.42 -73.32 -5.40
CA ILE A 211 -19.60 -73.30 -3.95
C ILE A 211 -20.33 -74.57 -3.50
N ILE A 212 -21.41 -74.96 -4.17
CA ILE A 212 -22.14 -76.21 -3.88
C ILE A 212 -21.22 -77.43 -4.04
N ASN A 213 -20.42 -77.49 -5.11
CA ASN A 213 -19.50 -78.59 -5.38
C ASN A 213 -18.38 -78.67 -4.33
N SER A 214 -17.86 -77.52 -3.87
CA SER A 214 -16.84 -77.47 -2.82
C SER A 214 -17.38 -77.91 -1.46
N GLU A 215 -18.62 -77.55 -1.14
CA GLU A 215 -19.32 -77.92 0.10
C GLU A 215 -19.67 -79.42 0.10
N LEU A 216 -20.05 -79.97 -1.05
CA LEU A 216 -20.29 -81.41 -1.24
C LEU A 216 -19.03 -82.27 -1.01
N HIS A 217 -17.85 -81.72 -1.32
CA HIS A 217 -16.56 -82.42 -1.20
C HIS A 217 -15.72 -82.03 0.03
N ASN A 218 -16.26 -81.25 0.98
CA ASN A 218 -15.54 -80.73 2.15
C ASN A 218 -14.22 -80.02 1.80
N LEU A 219 -14.17 -79.38 0.63
CA LEU A 219 -13.03 -78.59 0.18
C LEU A 219 -13.23 -77.13 0.60
N ARG A 220 -12.13 -76.39 0.80
CA ARG A 220 -12.26 -74.93 0.93
C ARG A 220 -12.77 -74.38 -0.41
N PRO A 221 -13.87 -73.60 -0.44
CA PRO A 221 -14.33 -72.98 -1.67
C PRO A 221 -13.22 -72.09 -2.21
N GLN A 222 -12.74 -72.38 -3.42
CA GLN A 222 -11.91 -71.43 -4.15
C GLN A 222 -12.84 -70.39 -4.73
N MET A 223 -12.84 -69.17 -4.17
CA MET A 223 -13.57 -68.04 -4.76
C MET A 223 -12.85 -67.65 -6.05
N LEU A 224 -13.25 -68.25 -7.17
CA LEU A 224 -12.55 -68.16 -8.46
C LEU A 224 -12.62 -66.76 -9.09
N CYS A 225 -13.70 -66.02 -8.84
CA CYS A 225 -14.01 -64.80 -9.61
C CYS A 225 -13.62 -63.50 -8.91
N PHE A 226 -13.92 -63.34 -7.62
CA PHE A 226 -13.54 -62.14 -6.86
C PHE A 226 -13.42 -62.43 -5.36
N MET A 227 -12.66 -61.57 -4.64
CA MET A 227 -12.56 -61.60 -3.18
C MET A 227 -13.50 -60.55 -2.56
N PRO A 228 -14.52 -60.94 -1.76
CA PRO A 228 -15.51 -60.01 -1.21
C PRO A 228 -14.90 -58.80 -0.48
N TRP A 229 -13.92 -59.04 0.40
CA TRP A 229 -13.19 -57.96 1.09
C TRP A 229 -12.28 -57.13 0.18
N GLY A 230 -11.75 -57.73 -0.89
CA GLY A 230 -10.96 -57.00 -1.88
C GLY A 230 -11.80 -55.94 -2.60
N VAL A 231 -13.04 -56.30 -2.98
CA VAL A 231 -14.00 -55.38 -3.60
C VAL A 231 -14.39 -54.26 -2.63
N THR A 232 -14.68 -54.57 -1.37
CA THR A 232 -15.06 -53.53 -0.40
C THR A 232 -13.91 -52.56 -0.11
N TYR A 233 -12.66 -53.05 -0.02
CA TYR A 233 -11.49 -52.18 0.10
C TYR A 233 -11.26 -51.35 -1.17
N ALA A 234 -11.46 -51.90 -2.37
CA ALA A 234 -11.33 -51.15 -3.62
C ALA A 234 -12.35 -50.00 -3.69
N VAL A 235 -13.61 -50.23 -3.30
CA VAL A 235 -14.65 -49.19 -3.22
C VAL A 235 -14.33 -48.14 -2.15
N ILE A 236 -13.72 -48.54 -1.03
CA ILE A 236 -13.24 -47.60 0.00
C ILE A 236 -12.11 -46.72 -0.51
N ILE A 237 -11.17 -47.26 -1.30
CA ILE A 237 -10.15 -46.46 -1.97
C ILE A 237 -10.82 -45.40 -2.84
N VAL A 238 -11.84 -45.75 -3.62
CA VAL A 238 -12.60 -44.79 -4.44
C VAL A 238 -13.31 -43.73 -3.58
N LEU A 239 -13.95 -44.11 -2.47
CA LEU A 239 -14.57 -43.14 -1.54
C LEU A 239 -13.52 -42.23 -0.88
N SER A 240 -12.32 -42.74 -0.58
CA SER A 240 -11.25 -41.95 0.03
C SER A 240 -10.74 -40.84 -0.89
N LEU A 241 -10.81 -41.04 -2.20
CA LEU A 241 -10.41 -40.05 -3.21
C LEU A 241 -11.30 -38.80 -3.22
N MET A 242 -12.52 -38.90 -2.68
CA MET A 242 -13.39 -37.73 -2.49
C MET A 242 -12.78 -36.68 -1.57
N LEU A 243 -11.91 -37.09 -0.63
CA LEU A 243 -11.16 -36.19 0.26
C LEU A 243 -10.04 -35.43 -0.45
N VAL A 244 -9.52 -35.98 -1.56
CA VAL A 244 -8.37 -35.42 -2.26
C VAL A 244 -8.81 -34.34 -3.27
N ILE A 245 -10.04 -34.42 -3.77
CA ILE A 245 -10.54 -33.51 -4.78
C ILE A 245 -11.07 -32.24 -4.11
N ILE A 246 -10.28 -31.17 -4.01
CA ILE A 246 -10.71 -29.94 -3.30
C ILE A 246 -11.74 -29.13 -4.09
N GLY A 247 -11.56 -28.96 -5.41
CA GLY A 247 -12.33 -28.02 -6.23
C GLY A 247 -13.80 -28.36 -6.56
N ILE A 248 -14.43 -29.36 -5.94
CA ILE A 248 -15.85 -29.66 -6.16
C ILE A 248 -16.69 -29.19 -4.96
N PRO A 249 -17.85 -28.54 -5.18
CA PRO A 249 -18.78 -28.19 -4.11
C PRO A 249 -19.19 -29.40 -3.26
N LEU A 250 -19.28 -29.20 -1.93
CA LEU A 250 -19.63 -30.24 -0.96
C LEU A 250 -20.92 -30.99 -1.30
N ILE A 251 -21.96 -30.29 -1.77
CA ILE A 251 -23.26 -30.88 -2.11
C ILE A 251 -23.12 -31.92 -3.23
N ILE A 252 -22.33 -31.61 -4.26
CA ILE A 252 -22.10 -32.51 -5.39
C ILE A 252 -21.28 -33.72 -4.93
N LYS A 253 -20.25 -33.49 -4.10
CA LYS A 253 -19.45 -34.58 -3.52
C LYS A 253 -20.30 -35.54 -2.68
N LEU A 254 -21.18 -35.00 -1.84
CA LEU A 254 -22.07 -35.80 -1.00
C LEU A 254 -23.02 -36.63 -1.87
N GLY A 255 -23.60 -36.04 -2.92
CA GLY A 255 -24.47 -36.75 -3.85
C GLY A 255 -23.77 -37.91 -4.56
N VAL A 256 -22.55 -37.67 -5.06
CA VAL A 256 -21.76 -38.72 -5.74
C VAL A 256 -21.33 -39.82 -4.76
N GLY A 257 -20.92 -39.47 -3.55
CA GLY A 257 -20.54 -40.44 -2.52
C GLY A 257 -21.73 -41.31 -2.06
N LEU A 258 -22.92 -40.73 -1.90
CA LEU A 258 -24.16 -41.47 -1.60
C LEU A 258 -24.53 -42.42 -2.75
N ALA A 259 -24.33 -42.01 -4.00
CA ALA A 259 -24.58 -42.87 -5.15
C ALA A 259 -23.65 -44.09 -5.17
N ILE A 260 -22.34 -43.90 -4.91
CA ILE A 260 -21.36 -45.00 -4.82
C ILE A 260 -21.71 -45.95 -3.66
N LEU A 261 -22.03 -45.40 -2.49
CA LEU A 261 -22.48 -46.17 -1.32
C LEU A 261 -23.73 -46.99 -1.64
N GLY A 262 -24.74 -46.37 -2.25
CA GLY A 262 -25.98 -47.04 -2.65
C GLY A 262 -25.75 -48.16 -3.67
N CYS A 263 -24.96 -47.91 -4.71
CA CYS A 263 -24.62 -48.93 -5.71
C CYS A 263 -23.91 -50.12 -5.06
N HIS A 264 -22.95 -49.88 -4.16
CA HIS A 264 -22.25 -50.96 -3.49
C HIS A 264 -23.17 -51.77 -2.54
N VAL A 265 -24.02 -51.11 -1.75
CA VAL A 265 -24.99 -51.80 -0.89
C VAL A 265 -25.95 -52.68 -1.70
N ILE A 266 -26.38 -52.21 -2.88
CA ILE A 266 -27.19 -52.98 -3.83
C ILE A 266 -26.40 -54.20 -4.35
N THR A 267 -25.13 -54.04 -4.73
CA THR A 267 -24.30 -55.18 -5.17
C THR A 267 -24.14 -56.23 -4.07
N VAL A 268 -23.93 -55.81 -2.82
CA VAL A 268 -23.72 -56.70 -1.67
C VAL A 268 -25.00 -57.45 -1.28
N HIS A 269 -26.14 -56.77 -1.19
CA HIS A 269 -27.36 -57.39 -0.65
C HIS A 269 -28.32 -57.95 -1.72
N ALA A 270 -28.42 -57.32 -2.89
CA ALA A 270 -29.42 -57.69 -3.89
C ALA A 270 -28.89 -58.69 -4.93
N TYR A 271 -27.62 -58.58 -5.33
CA TYR A 271 -27.04 -59.40 -6.41
C TYR A 271 -26.14 -60.53 -5.89
N TYR A 272 -25.25 -60.25 -4.93
CA TYR A 272 -24.25 -61.23 -4.46
C TYR A 272 -24.36 -61.58 -2.97
N GLY A 273 -25.55 -61.41 -2.37
CA GLY A 273 -25.78 -61.64 -0.93
C GLY A 273 -25.23 -62.97 -0.41
N PHE A 274 -25.38 -64.03 -1.20
CA PHE A 274 -24.89 -65.38 -0.90
C PHE A 274 -23.35 -65.47 -0.74
N ALA A 275 -22.59 -64.75 -1.58
CA ALA A 275 -21.13 -64.75 -1.56
C ALA A 275 -20.59 -63.90 -0.40
N PHE A 276 -21.22 -62.75 -0.14
CA PHE A 276 -20.83 -61.86 0.96
C PHE A 276 -21.16 -62.43 2.33
N GLU A 277 -22.27 -63.16 2.50
CA GLU A 277 -22.65 -63.80 3.76
C GLU A 277 -21.67 -64.88 4.22
N ARG A 278 -21.10 -65.64 3.28
CA ARG A 278 -20.09 -66.69 3.55
C ARG A 278 -18.66 -66.16 3.75
N SER A 279 -18.44 -64.87 3.54
CA SER A 279 -17.12 -64.28 3.72
C SER A 279 -16.78 -64.13 5.21
N GLN A 280 -15.49 -64.02 5.55
CA GLN A 280 -15.06 -63.88 6.96
C GLN A 280 -15.65 -62.62 7.58
N THR A 281 -16.22 -62.72 8.79
CA THR A 281 -16.73 -61.56 9.54
C THR A 281 -15.60 -60.89 10.30
N THR A 282 -15.51 -59.56 10.24
CA THR A 282 -14.59 -58.78 11.07
C THR A 282 -15.10 -58.61 12.51
N ASP A 283 -16.42 -58.60 12.68
CA ASP A 283 -17.10 -58.36 13.96
C ASP A 283 -17.76 -59.62 14.51
N ILE A 284 -17.63 -59.85 15.82
CA ILE A 284 -18.23 -60.98 16.51
C ILE A 284 -19.74 -60.72 16.67
N GLY A 285 -20.57 -61.56 16.04
CA GLY A 285 -22.04 -61.51 16.18
C GLY A 285 -22.79 -60.69 15.11
N VAL A 286 -22.10 -60.17 14.10
CA VAL A 286 -22.71 -59.49 12.93
C VAL A 286 -22.60 -60.40 11.71
N SER A 287 -23.67 -60.48 10.90
CA SER A 287 -23.58 -61.21 9.63
C SER A 287 -22.60 -60.55 8.68
N SER A 288 -21.87 -61.34 7.90
CA SER A 288 -20.76 -60.85 7.09
C SER A 288 -21.18 -59.80 6.06
N SER A 289 -22.34 -59.98 5.42
CA SER A 289 -22.94 -59.01 4.49
C SER A 289 -23.24 -57.65 5.14
N LEU A 290 -23.71 -57.66 6.41
CA LEU A 290 -23.92 -56.44 7.19
C LEU A 290 -22.59 -55.82 7.61
N ALA A 291 -21.55 -56.61 7.92
CA ALA A 291 -20.22 -56.09 8.26
C ALA A 291 -19.59 -55.29 7.11
N HIS A 292 -19.67 -55.79 5.87
CA HIS A 292 -19.21 -55.06 4.67
C HIS A 292 -19.91 -53.71 4.48
N SER A 293 -21.24 -53.70 4.66
CA SER A 293 -22.04 -52.48 4.48
C SER A 293 -21.87 -51.50 5.64
N TRP A 294 -21.72 -52.00 6.86
CA TRP A 294 -21.42 -51.21 8.04
C TRP A 294 -20.04 -50.52 7.93
N TYR A 295 -19.02 -51.27 7.50
CA TYR A 295 -17.68 -50.74 7.32
C TYR A 295 -17.65 -49.61 6.28
N LEU A 296 -18.35 -49.79 5.15
CA LEU A 296 -18.47 -48.75 4.11
C LEU A 296 -19.25 -47.52 4.62
N LEU A 297 -20.36 -47.73 5.34
CA LEU A 297 -21.16 -46.65 5.90
C LEU A 297 -20.38 -45.84 6.95
N ALA A 298 -19.66 -46.52 7.85
CA ALA A 298 -18.83 -45.89 8.87
C ALA A 298 -17.70 -45.05 8.23
N PHE A 299 -17.04 -45.59 7.19
CA PHE A 299 -16.03 -44.84 6.44
C PHE A 299 -16.64 -43.62 5.72
N PHE A 300 -17.82 -43.77 5.12
CA PHE A 300 -18.52 -42.66 4.47
C PHE A 300 -18.86 -41.53 5.45
N ILE A 301 -19.34 -41.86 6.66
CA ILE A 301 -19.59 -40.86 7.72
C ILE A 301 -18.30 -40.11 8.08
N LEU A 302 -17.17 -40.81 8.22
CA LEU A 302 -15.88 -40.19 8.49
C LEU A 302 -15.47 -39.23 7.36
N VAL A 303 -15.64 -39.65 6.11
CA VAL A 303 -15.37 -38.81 4.92
C VAL A 303 -16.23 -37.55 4.94
N VAL A 304 -17.53 -37.66 5.22
CA VAL A 304 -18.45 -36.51 5.29
C VAL A 304 -18.05 -35.52 6.39
N VAL A 305 -17.71 -36.01 7.59
CA VAL A 305 -17.25 -35.16 8.70
C VAL A 305 -15.95 -34.45 8.33
N ARG A 306 -14.98 -35.19 7.76
CA ARG A 306 -13.69 -34.63 7.36
C ARG A 306 -13.83 -33.58 6.27
N GLU A 307 -14.67 -33.84 5.28
CA GLU A 307 -14.92 -32.93 4.15
C GLU A 307 -15.67 -31.66 4.61
N GLY A 308 -16.61 -31.79 5.54
CA GLY A 308 -17.28 -30.64 6.16
C GLY A 308 -16.30 -29.71 6.88
N TYR A 309 -15.35 -30.28 7.63
CA TYR A 309 -14.28 -29.52 8.29
C TYR A 309 -13.32 -28.84 7.29
N LEU A 310 -12.92 -29.54 6.24
CA LEU A 310 -12.04 -28.98 5.21
C LEU A 310 -12.72 -27.82 4.46
N ASN A 311 -13.99 -27.99 4.09
CA ASN A 311 -14.79 -26.96 3.43
C ASN A 311 -14.94 -25.70 4.31
N TYR A 312 -15.11 -25.87 5.63
CA TYR A 312 -15.12 -24.77 6.59
C TYR A 312 -13.81 -23.98 6.55
N ILE A 313 -12.66 -24.64 6.69
CA ILE A 313 -11.35 -23.98 6.70
C ILE A 313 -11.11 -23.21 5.40
N LEU A 314 -11.40 -23.83 4.25
CA LEU A 314 -11.17 -23.21 2.95
C LEU A 314 -12.04 -21.96 2.76
N LYS A 315 -13.31 -22.02 3.16
CA LYS A 315 -14.23 -20.87 3.09
C LYS A 315 -13.88 -19.78 4.09
N ALA A 316 -13.46 -20.14 5.30
CA ALA A 316 -12.99 -19.18 6.30
C ALA A 316 -11.73 -18.44 5.80
N SER A 317 -10.75 -19.17 5.26
CA SER A 317 -9.54 -18.59 4.67
C SER A 317 -9.85 -17.66 3.48
N TYR A 318 -10.79 -18.07 2.62
CA TYR A 318 -11.26 -17.22 1.51
C TYR A 318 -11.92 -15.93 2.01
N PHE A 319 -12.84 -16.05 2.99
CA PHE A 319 -13.52 -14.90 3.57
C PHE A 319 -12.53 -13.92 4.21
N MET A 320 -11.57 -14.44 4.97
CA MET A 320 -10.51 -13.67 5.59
C MET A 320 -9.69 -12.89 4.55
N SER A 321 -9.27 -13.57 3.48
CA SER A 321 -8.51 -12.96 2.38
C SER A 321 -9.30 -11.85 1.69
N MET A 322 -10.61 -12.04 1.48
CA MET A 322 -11.48 -11.02 0.89
C MET A 322 -11.64 -9.80 1.82
N CYS A 323 -11.78 -10.02 3.13
CA CYS A 323 -11.86 -8.93 4.11
C CYS A 323 -10.56 -8.13 4.17
N PHE A 324 -9.41 -8.82 4.15
CA PHE A 324 -8.10 -8.21 4.09
C PHE A 324 -7.93 -7.32 2.85
N GLU A 325 -8.29 -7.82 1.66
CA GLU A 325 -8.18 -7.06 0.41
C GLU A 325 -9.03 -5.77 0.45
N LYS A 326 -10.26 -5.84 0.97
CA LYS A 326 -11.11 -4.66 1.14
C LYS A 326 -10.49 -3.64 2.11
N LYS A 327 -9.95 -4.11 3.24
CA LYS A 327 -9.28 -3.26 4.23
C LYS A 327 -8.02 -2.62 3.63
N HIS A 328 -7.27 -3.37 2.82
CA HIS A 328 -6.08 -2.89 2.12
C HIS A 328 -6.41 -1.78 1.11
N GLU A 329 -7.42 -1.97 0.27
CA GLU A 329 -7.87 -0.93 -0.69
C GLU A 329 -8.39 0.33 0.02
N LEU A 330 -9.16 0.17 1.09
CA LEU A 330 -9.60 1.30 1.91
C LEU A 330 -8.42 2.07 2.52
N THR A 331 -7.40 1.36 3.00
CA THR A 331 -6.17 1.98 3.53
C THR A 331 -5.42 2.72 2.43
N LYS A 332 -5.25 2.15 1.23
CA LYS A 332 -4.63 2.85 0.10
C LYS A 332 -5.33 4.15 -0.25
N VAL A 333 -6.66 4.13 -0.33
CA VAL A 333 -7.47 5.33 -0.59
C VAL A 333 -7.26 6.37 0.52
N LYS A 334 -7.34 5.97 1.80
CA LYS A 334 -7.10 6.86 2.94
C LYS A 334 -5.70 7.48 2.91
N THR A 335 -4.67 6.69 2.67
CA THR A 335 -3.29 7.18 2.59
C THR A 335 -3.09 8.16 1.44
N ARG A 336 -3.70 7.90 0.26
CA ARG A 336 -3.69 8.85 -0.86
C ARG A 336 -4.38 10.16 -0.50
N THR A 337 -5.55 10.09 0.11
CA THR A 337 -6.29 11.28 0.56
C THR A 337 -5.49 12.09 1.59
N ILE A 338 -4.89 11.42 2.59
CA ILE A 338 -4.02 12.07 3.59
C ILE A 338 -2.83 12.75 2.89
N LYS A 339 -2.18 12.07 1.93
CA LYS A 339 -1.05 12.64 1.17
C LYS A 339 -1.45 13.91 0.41
N ILE A 340 -2.60 13.90 -0.25
CA ILE A 340 -3.12 15.07 -1.00
C ILE A 340 -3.41 16.22 -0.04
N ILE A 341 -4.12 15.95 1.07
CA ILE A 341 -4.46 16.99 2.06
C ILE A 341 -3.19 17.58 2.68
N MET A 342 -2.20 16.74 3.00
CA MET A 342 -0.96 17.19 3.61
C MET A 342 -0.13 18.08 2.66
N ALA A 343 -0.04 17.72 1.38
CA ALA A 343 0.63 18.52 0.36
C ALA A 343 -0.07 19.86 0.06
N ASN A 344 -1.37 19.99 0.38
CA ASN A 344 -2.10 21.26 0.25
C ASN A 344 -1.89 22.20 1.44
N ILE A 345 -1.50 21.68 2.60
CA ILE A 345 -1.33 22.47 3.84
C ILE A 345 0.15 22.82 4.07
N LEU A 346 1.05 21.91 3.72
CA LEU A 346 2.48 22.02 3.97
C LEU A 346 3.25 21.99 2.64
N PRO A 347 4.39 22.70 2.55
CA PRO A 347 5.29 22.56 1.42
C PRO A 347 5.74 21.12 1.19
N THR A 348 6.14 20.80 -0.04
CA THR A 348 6.45 19.42 -0.44
C THR A 348 7.57 18.82 0.41
N HIS A 349 8.66 19.57 0.65
CA HIS A 349 9.80 19.12 1.45
C HIS A 349 9.40 18.83 2.90
N VAL A 350 8.58 19.70 3.50
CA VAL A 350 8.05 19.52 4.86
C VAL A 350 7.07 18.36 4.96
N ALA A 351 6.16 18.22 3.98
CA ALA A 351 5.16 17.16 3.98
C ALA A 351 5.81 15.77 4.01
N GLU A 352 6.97 15.58 3.35
CA GLU A 352 7.71 14.31 3.37
C GLU A 352 8.14 13.92 4.78
N VAL A 353 8.60 14.90 5.55
CA VAL A 353 9.04 14.74 6.94
C VAL A 353 7.91 14.23 7.85
N PHE A 354 6.66 14.65 7.59
CA PHE A 354 5.47 14.23 8.34
C PHE A 354 4.81 12.93 7.82
N LYS A 355 5.33 12.30 6.74
CA LYS A 355 4.83 10.99 6.26
C LYS A 355 5.18 9.86 7.24
N VAL A 356 6.31 9.96 7.92
CA VAL A 356 6.75 8.99 8.93
C VAL A 356 6.09 9.34 10.25
N ARG A 357 5.46 8.37 10.91
CA ARG A 357 4.78 8.57 12.20
C ARG A 357 5.79 9.05 13.24
N ARG A 358 5.77 10.35 13.55
CA ARG A 358 6.56 10.96 14.62
C ARG A 358 5.79 11.01 15.93
N ARG A 359 6.53 11.14 17.03
CA ARG A 359 5.94 11.49 18.33
C ARG A 359 5.35 12.89 18.22
N SER A 360 4.18 13.11 18.84
CA SER A 360 3.38 14.34 18.71
C SER A 360 3.97 15.56 19.42
N ASP A 361 5.11 15.41 20.08
CA ASP A 361 5.78 16.39 20.94
C ASP A 361 6.93 17.14 20.24
N GLN A 362 7.36 16.70 19.05
CA GLN A 362 8.47 17.32 18.33
C GLN A 362 8.00 18.39 17.34
N LEU A 363 8.39 19.64 17.58
CA LEU A 363 8.16 20.76 16.66
C LEU A 363 9.14 20.70 15.49
N TYR A 364 8.67 21.05 14.29
CA TYR A 364 9.51 21.14 13.10
C TYR A 364 9.93 22.59 12.85
N TYR A 365 11.24 22.83 12.79
CA TYR A 365 11.82 24.10 12.37
C TYR A 365 13.13 23.87 11.62
N GLU A 366 13.45 24.78 10.70
CA GLU A 366 14.67 24.79 9.90
C GLU A 366 15.21 26.22 9.77
N ASN A 367 16.54 26.34 9.76
CA ASN A 367 17.23 27.61 9.60
C ASN A 367 17.85 27.68 8.20
N PHE A 368 17.53 28.74 7.47
CA PHE A 368 18.05 29.04 6.16
C PHE A 368 19.01 30.22 6.24
N SER A 369 20.20 30.07 5.63
CA SER A 369 21.23 31.11 5.63
C SER A 369 20.90 32.26 4.68
N GLN A 370 20.31 31.94 3.53
CA GLN A 370 19.94 32.90 2.50
C GLN A 370 18.54 32.57 1.96
N VAL A 371 17.59 33.48 2.15
CA VAL A 371 16.24 33.39 1.60
C VAL A 371 15.88 34.77 1.05
N ALA A 372 15.30 34.81 -0.15
CA ALA A 372 14.67 36.02 -0.67
C ALA A 372 13.18 36.01 -0.30
N VAL A 373 12.72 37.05 0.39
CA VAL A 373 11.34 37.18 0.86
C VAL A 373 10.69 38.37 0.20
N MET A 374 9.48 38.17 -0.31
CA MET A 374 8.69 39.21 -0.97
C MET A 374 7.33 39.36 -0.30
N PHE A 375 6.97 40.61 0.00
CA PHE A 375 5.61 41.01 0.33
C PHE A 375 5.07 41.84 -0.84
N ALA A 376 3.87 41.50 -1.31
CA ALA A 376 3.18 42.24 -2.36
C ALA A 376 1.79 42.64 -1.86
N THR A 377 1.57 43.94 -1.63
CA THR A 377 0.31 44.47 -1.09
C THR A 377 -0.45 45.21 -2.17
N ILE A 378 -1.68 44.77 -2.42
CA ILE A 378 -2.63 45.44 -3.32
C ILE A 378 -3.28 46.60 -2.55
N GLU A 379 -3.29 47.80 -3.09
CA GLU A 379 -3.97 48.94 -2.47
C GLU A 379 -5.49 48.76 -2.50
N ASN A 380 -6.15 48.98 -1.36
CA ASN A 380 -7.58 48.79 -1.18
C ASN A 380 -8.25 50.02 -0.55
N TYR A 381 -9.50 50.29 -0.95
CA TYR A 381 -10.35 51.32 -0.35
C TYR A 381 -11.62 50.80 0.36
N GLU A 382 -12.09 49.55 0.17
CA GLU A 382 -13.25 49.01 0.92
C GLU A 382 -13.32 47.47 0.85
N ALA A 383 -13.53 46.80 1.99
CA ALA A 383 -13.58 45.33 2.10
C ALA A 383 -14.98 44.75 1.81
N ASP A 384 -15.60 45.16 0.71
CA ASP A 384 -16.91 44.65 0.29
C ASP A 384 -16.80 43.26 -0.36
N LYS A 385 -17.94 42.54 -0.44
CA LYS A 385 -18.01 41.19 -1.05
C LYS A 385 -17.48 41.14 -2.49
N LEU A 386 -17.67 42.21 -3.25
CA LEU A 386 -17.13 42.35 -4.62
C LEU A 386 -15.61 42.48 -4.60
N GLY A 387 -15.05 43.27 -3.68
CA GLY A 387 -13.60 43.41 -3.51
C GLY A 387 -12.93 42.11 -3.09
N LEU A 388 -13.55 41.31 -2.21
CA LEU A 388 -13.05 40.00 -1.82
C LEU A 388 -13.03 38.99 -2.98
N ARG A 389 -14.03 39.04 -3.88
CA ARG A 389 -14.05 38.21 -5.09
C ARG A 389 -12.93 38.61 -6.06
N ALA A 390 -12.78 39.91 -6.31
CA ALA A 390 -11.71 40.43 -7.17
C ALA A 390 -10.33 40.08 -6.62
N LEU A 391 -10.13 40.22 -5.29
CA LEU A 391 -8.91 39.79 -4.63
C LEU A 391 -8.64 38.30 -4.85
N HIS A 392 -9.62 37.42 -4.61
CA HIS A 392 -9.45 35.99 -4.81
C HIS A 392 -9.02 35.67 -6.25
N GLU A 393 -9.61 36.33 -7.25
CA GLU A 393 -9.25 36.12 -8.64
C GLU A 393 -7.85 36.66 -8.99
N MET A 394 -7.46 37.81 -8.43
CA MET A 394 -6.08 38.31 -8.53
C MET A 394 -5.07 37.33 -7.92
N ILE A 395 -5.38 36.75 -6.75
CA ILE A 395 -4.54 35.71 -6.12
C ILE A 395 -4.47 34.46 -6.99
N CYS A 396 -5.55 34.06 -7.67
CA CYS A 396 -5.51 32.94 -8.61
C CYS A 396 -4.53 33.20 -9.77
N TYR A 397 -4.52 34.40 -10.35
CA TYR A 397 -3.54 34.74 -11.38
C TYR A 397 -2.10 34.72 -10.83
N PHE A 398 -1.89 35.14 -9.59
CA PHE A 398 -0.57 35.06 -8.95
C PHE A 398 -0.15 33.60 -8.68
N ASP A 399 -1.09 32.75 -8.27
CA ASP A 399 -0.84 31.31 -8.03
C ASP A 399 -0.52 30.57 -9.34
N GLU A 400 -1.17 30.91 -10.46
CA GLU A 400 -0.85 30.33 -11.77
C GLU A 400 0.59 30.62 -12.19
N LEU A 401 1.12 31.80 -11.87
CA LEU A 401 2.50 32.18 -12.16
C LEU A 401 3.52 31.28 -11.44
N LEU A 402 3.19 30.76 -10.25
CA LEU A 402 4.09 29.88 -9.47
C LEU A 402 4.45 28.58 -10.20
N VAL A 403 3.64 28.13 -11.16
CA VAL A 403 3.91 26.91 -11.94
C VAL A 403 5.20 27.05 -12.75
N ASN A 404 5.52 28.26 -13.21
CA ASN A 404 6.74 28.54 -13.97
C ASN A 404 8.00 28.51 -13.09
N TYR A 405 7.86 28.62 -11.77
CA TYR A 405 8.94 28.70 -10.80
C TYR A 405 9.00 27.44 -9.90
N GLN A 406 8.77 26.25 -10.47
CA GLN A 406 8.78 24.97 -9.74
C GLN A 406 10.11 24.18 -9.85
N ALA A 407 11.02 24.55 -10.76
CA ALA A 407 12.22 23.76 -11.06
C ALA A 407 13.44 24.17 -10.24
N TRP A 408 14.11 25.27 -10.61
CA TRP A 408 15.24 25.84 -9.87
C TRP A 408 14.81 27.11 -9.17
N TYR A 409 15.36 27.36 -7.98
CA TYR A 409 15.00 28.51 -7.14
C TYR A 409 13.48 28.61 -6.96
N LYS A 410 12.91 27.51 -6.45
CA LYS A 410 11.48 27.37 -6.30
C LYS A 410 10.90 28.49 -5.44
N ILE A 411 9.85 29.14 -5.94
CA ILE A 411 9.10 30.14 -5.20
C ILE A 411 7.96 29.44 -4.48
N GLU A 412 7.94 29.56 -3.16
CA GLU A 412 6.88 29.02 -2.33
C GLU A 412 6.01 30.16 -1.80
N LYS A 413 4.70 30.05 -2.05
CA LYS A 413 3.70 30.88 -1.38
C LYS A 413 3.60 30.44 0.08
N ILE A 414 3.86 31.37 1.01
CA ILE A 414 3.73 31.11 2.44
C ILE A 414 2.28 31.28 2.86
N LYS A 415 1.72 32.48 2.62
CA LYS A 415 0.36 32.82 3.03
C LYS A 415 -0.15 34.08 2.36
N VAL A 416 -1.47 34.26 2.37
CA VAL A 416 -2.14 35.50 1.94
C VAL A 416 -2.81 36.13 3.16
N MET A 417 -2.41 37.36 3.50
CA MET A 417 -2.88 38.08 4.68
C MET A 417 -3.67 39.32 4.23
N GLY A 418 -4.99 39.20 4.16
CA GLY A 418 -5.83 40.24 3.57
C GLY A 418 -5.42 40.52 2.13
N TRP A 419 -5.04 41.75 1.82
CA TRP A 419 -4.59 42.20 0.48
C TRP A 419 -3.10 42.00 0.22
N THR A 420 -2.41 41.25 1.10
CA THR A 420 -0.96 41.05 1.02
C THR A 420 -0.62 39.60 0.68
N TYR A 421 0.12 39.41 -0.40
CA TYR A 421 0.65 38.14 -0.85
C TYR A 421 2.10 37.97 -0.36
N LEU A 422 2.36 36.89 0.39
CA LEU A 422 3.70 36.57 0.92
C LEU A 422 4.27 35.34 0.20
N ALA A 423 5.44 35.51 -0.40
CA ALA A 423 6.20 34.42 -1.01
C ALA A 423 7.68 34.48 -0.60
N ALA A 424 8.34 33.33 -0.64
CA ALA A 424 9.75 33.18 -0.36
C ALA A 424 10.42 32.27 -1.39
N CYS A 425 11.69 32.51 -1.65
CA CYS A 425 12.53 31.75 -2.56
C CYS A 425 13.81 31.32 -1.83
N GLY A 426 14.29 30.11 -2.10
CA GLY A 426 15.44 29.53 -1.39
C GLY A 426 15.07 28.76 -0.12
N LEU A 427 13.84 28.23 -0.05
CA LEU A 427 13.38 27.38 1.05
C LEU A 427 13.59 25.88 0.78
N ASP A 428 14.20 25.51 -0.35
CA ASP A 428 14.49 24.11 -0.65
C ASP A 428 15.80 23.71 0.03
N VAL A 429 15.74 22.68 0.87
CA VAL A 429 16.94 22.06 1.45
C VAL A 429 17.33 20.94 0.50
N ASP A 430 18.59 20.90 0.07
CA ASP A 430 19.17 19.77 -0.68
C ASP A 430 19.12 18.48 0.18
N HIS A 431 17.94 17.87 0.29
CA HIS A 431 17.74 16.57 0.89
C HIS A 431 18.01 15.48 -0.15
N TYR A 432 19.22 15.47 -0.69
CA TYR A 432 19.86 14.26 -1.22
C TYR A 432 20.76 13.65 -0.15
N THR A 433 20.19 13.32 1.00
CA THR A 433 20.81 12.39 1.95
C THR A 433 19.87 11.23 2.22
N ASP A 434 20.16 10.12 1.54
CA ASP A 434 19.97 8.73 1.96
C ASP A 434 18.80 8.41 2.91
N PHE A 435 17.65 8.09 2.30
CA PHE A 435 16.75 7.06 2.83
C PHE A 435 17.03 5.69 2.18
N SER A 436 18.27 5.44 1.72
CA SER A 436 18.68 4.06 1.46
C SER A 436 19.03 3.42 2.80
N VAL A 437 18.31 2.34 3.12
CA VAL A 437 18.63 1.44 4.22
C VAL A 437 20.10 1.01 4.05
N SER A 438 20.99 1.51 4.90
CA SER A 438 22.39 1.06 4.93
C SER A 438 22.44 -0.37 5.46
N VAL A 439 22.32 -1.33 4.55
CA VAL A 439 22.90 -2.67 4.74
C VAL A 439 24.41 -2.46 4.82
N PRO A 440 25.09 -2.90 5.90
CA PRO A 440 26.52 -2.66 6.03
C PRO A 440 27.26 -3.53 5.03
N VAL A 441 27.71 -2.93 3.94
CA VAL A 441 28.75 -3.49 3.07
C VAL A 441 29.98 -2.63 3.26
N SER A 442 30.96 -3.21 3.93
CA SER A 442 32.27 -2.63 4.14
C SER A 442 33.03 -2.51 2.82
N THR A 443 33.31 -1.30 2.38
CA THR A 443 34.39 -1.05 1.42
C THR A 443 35.01 0.31 1.71
N LYS A 444 36.33 0.29 1.93
CA LYS A 444 37.20 1.43 2.26
C LYS A 444 37.61 2.20 1.00
N ARG A 445 37.95 3.49 1.21
CA ARG A 445 38.55 4.52 0.32
C ARG A 445 37.51 5.40 -0.36
N GLU A 446 37.64 6.73 -0.45
CA GLU A 446 38.74 7.67 -0.17
C GLU A 446 38.12 9.06 0.08
N SER A 447 38.86 9.92 0.77
CA SER A 447 38.51 11.28 1.19
C SER A 447 38.36 12.27 0.02
N ASP A 448 37.34 13.15 0.07
CA ASP A 448 37.57 14.59 -0.15
C ASP A 448 36.43 15.50 0.34
N LYS A 449 36.82 16.73 0.66
CA LYS A 449 36.15 17.75 1.47
C LYS A 449 34.85 18.30 0.87
N LEU A 450 33.76 18.26 1.62
CA LEU A 450 32.71 19.29 1.61
C LEU A 450 31.89 19.25 2.91
N GLN A 451 32.33 19.98 3.94
CA GLN A 451 31.50 20.30 5.10
C GLN A 451 30.98 21.73 4.97
N LYS A 452 29.79 21.88 4.39
CA LYS A 452 28.85 22.94 4.76
C LYS A 452 27.57 22.24 5.21
N SER A 453 27.53 21.89 6.48
CA SER A 453 26.39 21.26 7.12
C SER A 453 25.45 22.35 7.62
N GLY A 454 24.36 22.59 6.92
CA GLY A 454 23.16 23.14 7.54
C GLY A 454 22.63 22.09 8.49
N SER A 455 22.99 22.17 9.77
CA SER A 455 22.55 21.16 10.74
C SER A 455 21.07 21.36 11.05
N VAL A 456 20.26 20.35 10.77
CA VAL A 456 18.97 20.17 11.43
C VAL A 456 19.23 20.09 12.93
N ARG A 457 18.93 21.17 13.67
CA ARG A 457 19.02 21.16 15.14
C ARG A 457 17.64 20.83 15.69
N PHE A 458 17.60 19.89 16.62
CA PHE A 458 16.43 19.62 17.45
C PHE A 458 16.83 20.06 18.85
N ALA A 459 16.38 21.24 19.28
CA ALA A 459 16.69 21.74 20.61
C ALA A 459 15.67 21.21 21.65
N PRO A 460 16.12 20.68 22.79
CA PRO A 460 15.34 20.73 24.03
C PRO A 460 15.25 22.20 24.49
N LYS A 461 14.22 22.54 25.26
CA LYS A 461 14.17 23.80 26.01
C LYS A 461 15.41 23.86 26.92
N ASP A 462 16.32 24.78 26.65
CA ASP A 462 16.87 25.73 27.62
C ASP A 462 17.81 26.73 26.93
N ASP A 463 17.81 27.95 27.46
CA ASP A 463 18.45 29.15 26.93
C ASP A 463 19.98 29.07 26.99
N ASP A 464 20.68 29.54 25.95
CA ASP A 464 22.04 30.11 26.07
C ASP A 464 22.44 30.93 24.82
N GLU A 465 23.03 32.10 25.08
CA GLU A 465 23.46 33.14 24.13
C GLU A 465 24.62 32.68 23.22
N ILE A 466 24.61 33.12 21.95
CA ILE A 466 25.67 32.84 20.97
C ILE A 466 26.48 34.11 20.67
N MET A 467 27.77 34.06 20.97
CA MET A 467 28.78 35.06 20.62
C MET A 467 29.09 35.10 19.12
N ILE A 468 29.17 36.32 18.57
CA ILE A 468 29.56 36.63 17.20
C ILE A 468 31.10 36.67 17.11
N LYS A 469 31.69 36.02 16.10
CA LYS A 469 33.10 36.19 15.72
C LYS A 469 33.20 36.69 14.28
N ASP A 470 34.00 37.74 14.12
CA ASP A 470 34.22 38.52 12.89
C ASP A 470 34.86 37.72 11.74
N LEU A 471 34.50 38.06 10.51
CA LEU A 471 35.11 37.55 9.28
C LEU A 471 35.55 38.72 8.37
N HIS A 472 36.83 38.72 7.99
CA HIS A 472 37.41 39.65 7.01
C HIS A 472 37.03 39.26 5.56
N PRO A 473 37.01 40.22 4.60
CA PRO A 473 36.45 40.01 3.27
C PRO A 473 37.50 39.49 2.27
N THR A 474 37.11 38.60 1.37
CA THR A 474 37.90 38.27 0.17
C THR A 474 36.98 38.05 -1.03
N GLN A 475 37.12 38.96 -2.01
CA GLN A 475 36.87 38.96 -3.45
C GLN A 475 35.69 38.18 -4.08
N ALA A 476 35.01 38.90 -4.99
CA ALA A 476 33.76 38.58 -5.66
C ALA A 476 33.82 37.37 -6.61
N THR A 477 33.07 36.33 -6.25
CA THR A 477 32.52 35.30 -7.15
C THR A 477 31.02 35.25 -6.86
N THR A 478 30.17 35.49 -7.86
CA THR A 478 28.70 35.47 -7.69
C THR A 478 28.27 34.12 -7.10
N ASN A 479 27.70 34.12 -5.89
CA ASN A 479 27.33 32.90 -5.18
C ASN A 479 26.03 32.32 -5.78
N GLU A 480 25.87 30.99 -5.81
CA GLU A 480 24.61 30.34 -6.23
C GLU A 480 23.38 30.86 -5.43
N ASP A 481 23.61 31.35 -4.22
CA ASP A 481 22.63 31.94 -3.31
C ASP A 481 22.08 33.29 -3.80
N ASP A 482 22.82 34.02 -4.64
CA ASP A 482 22.44 35.36 -5.12
C ASP A 482 21.36 35.28 -6.22
N ASN A 483 21.29 34.16 -6.94
CA ASN A 483 20.25 33.89 -7.94
C ASN A 483 18.84 33.86 -7.33
N THR A 484 18.69 33.54 -6.03
CA THR A 484 17.40 33.58 -5.33
C THR A 484 16.78 34.98 -5.37
N VAL A 485 17.62 36.02 -5.28
CA VAL A 485 17.22 37.42 -5.29
C VAL A 485 16.76 37.83 -6.68
N LEU A 486 17.49 37.41 -7.72
CA LEU A 486 17.13 37.65 -9.12
C LEU A 486 15.77 37.03 -9.44
N VAL A 487 15.60 35.73 -9.14
CA VAL A 487 14.37 34.98 -9.42
C VAL A 487 13.17 35.57 -8.68
N MET A 488 13.34 35.96 -7.41
CA MET A 488 12.28 36.64 -6.66
C MET A 488 11.92 38.00 -7.27
N THR A 489 12.91 38.74 -7.78
CA THR A 489 12.70 40.05 -8.40
C THR A 489 12.02 39.93 -9.77
N GLU A 490 12.36 38.91 -10.55
CA GLU A 490 11.66 38.56 -11.79
C GLU A 490 10.20 38.17 -11.52
N PHE A 491 9.95 37.39 -10.47
CA PHE A 491 8.59 37.05 -10.05
C PHE A 491 7.80 38.30 -9.68
N ALA A 492 8.39 39.20 -8.89
CA ALA A 492 7.79 40.50 -8.55
C ALA A 492 7.46 41.35 -9.79
N LEU A 493 8.36 41.40 -10.78
CA LEU A 493 8.13 42.10 -12.04
C LEU A 493 6.94 41.51 -12.80
N ASN A 494 6.83 40.18 -12.83
CA ASN A 494 5.71 39.49 -13.46
C ASN A 494 4.38 39.72 -12.71
N LEU A 495 4.39 39.86 -11.39
CA LEU A 495 3.19 40.30 -10.64
C LEU A 495 2.74 41.71 -11.06
N LEU A 496 3.67 42.65 -11.24
CA LEU A 496 3.34 43.99 -11.75
C LEU A 496 2.75 43.93 -13.16
N ARG A 497 3.27 43.07 -14.04
CA ARG A 497 2.72 42.84 -15.39
C ARG A 497 1.30 42.29 -15.33
N ILE A 498 1.06 41.28 -14.50
CA ILE A 498 -0.29 40.73 -14.28
C ILE A 498 -1.25 41.83 -13.82
N MET A 499 -0.85 42.66 -12.85
CA MET A 499 -1.69 43.75 -12.35
C MET A 499 -1.96 44.81 -13.42
N ARG A 500 -0.97 45.15 -14.24
CA ARG A 500 -1.14 46.05 -15.39
C ARG A 500 -2.10 45.48 -16.44
N ASP A 501 -1.99 44.20 -16.73
CA ASP A 501 -2.88 43.50 -17.67
C ASP A 501 -4.32 43.49 -17.16
N ILE A 502 -4.51 43.18 -15.89
CA ILE A 502 -5.82 43.21 -15.22
C ILE A 502 -6.42 44.62 -15.28
N ARG A 503 -5.61 45.66 -15.04
CA ARG A 503 -6.01 47.07 -15.12
C ARG A 503 -6.39 47.49 -16.54
N SER A 504 -5.57 47.15 -17.53
CA SER A 504 -5.78 47.54 -18.93
C SER A 504 -7.00 46.88 -19.56
N LYS A 505 -7.30 45.62 -19.19
CA LYS A 505 -8.46 44.87 -19.66
C LYS A 505 -9.75 45.23 -18.91
N GLY A 506 -9.68 46.02 -17.84
CA GLY A 506 -10.83 46.45 -17.05
C GLY A 506 -11.61 45.30 -16.39
N ILE A 507 -10.97 44.14 -16.17
CA ILE A 507 -11.64 42.87 -15.81
C ILE A 507 -12.44 42.99 -14.50
N PHE A 508 -11.95 43.78 -13.53
CA PHE A 508 -12.56 43.95 -12.20
C PHE A 508 -12.97 45.39 -11.88
N PHE A 509 -12.65 46.33 -12.77
CA PHE A 509 -12.84 47.75 -12.56
C PHE A 509 -14.06 48.21 -13.34
N GLU A 510 -15.25 47.83 -12.86
CA GLU A 510 -16.49 48.50 -13.28
C GLU A 510 -16.36 50.00 -12.96
N LYS A 511 -16.98 50.85 -13.79
CA LYS A 511 -16.83 52.33 -13.76
C LYS A 511 -17.06 52.99 -12.39
N ASP A 512 -17.65 52.28 -11.42
CA ASP A 512 -17.96 52.76 -10.08
C ASP A 512 -17.12 52.13 -8.94
N SER A 513 -16.14 51.26 -9.23
CA SER A 513 -15.28 50.67 -8.18
C SER A 513 -14.04 51.53 -7.89
N LYS A 514 -13.88 51.96 -6.63
CA LYS A 514 -12.71 52.75 -6.13
C LYS A 514 -11.40 51.96 -6.07
N LEU A 515 -11.34 50.76 -6.66
CA LEU A 515 -10.16 49.92 -6.61
C LEU A 515 -9.18 50.39 -7.69
N THR A 516 -7.98 50.82 -7.31
CA THR A 516 -6.95 51.30 -8.26
C THR A 516 -6.19 50.14 -8.92
N GLY A 517 -6.15 48.98 -8.26
CA GLY A 517 -5.39 47.82 -8.76
C GLY A 517 -3.88 48.07 -8.75
N SER A 518 -3.41 48.93 -7.87
CA SER A 518 -2.00 49.26 -7.73
C SER A 518 -1.32 48.33 -6.74
N LEU A 519 -0.09 47.92 -7.05
CA LEU A 519 0.64 46.93 -6.27
C LEU A 519 1.90 47.55 -5.68
N LYS A 520 2.09 47.43 -4.36
CA LYS A 520 3.36 47.75 -3.70
C LYS A 520 4.12 46.46 -3.46
N ILE A 521 5.37 46.38 -3.87
CA ILE A 521 6.21 45.20 -3.62
C ILE A 521 7.43 45.59 -2.80
N GLY A 522 7.70 44.84 -1.75
CA GLY A 522 8.92 44.95 -0.96
C GLY A 522 9.68 43.63 -0.92
N ILE A 523 10.98 43.68 -1.24
CA ILE A 523 11.87 42.51 -1.24
C ILE A 523 13.03 42.75 -0.28
N ALA A 524 13.37 41.73 0.50
CA ALA A 524 14.62 41.66 1.24
C ALA A 524 15.17 40.24 1.16
N HIS A 525 16.49 40.11 1.23
CA HIS A 525 17.14 38.80 1.32
C HIS A 525 18.07 38.73 2.53
N GLY A 526 18.32 37.50 2.99
CA GLY A 526 19.17 37.19 4.13
C GLY A 526 18.68 35.95 4.90
N PRO A 527 19.19 35.70 6.11
CA PRO A 527 18.82 34.52 6.88
C PRO A 527 17.36 34.57 7.37
N ALA A 528 16.73 33.40 7.43
CA ALA A 528 15.37 33.21 7.93
C ALA A 528 15.21 31.83 8.58
N MET A 529 14.25 31.70 9.48
CA MET A 529 13.84 30.42 10.07
C MET A 529 12.45 30.08 9.55
N ALA A 530 12.22 28.83 9.17
CA ALA A 530 10.89 28.34 8.83
C ALA A 530 10.47 27.19 9.76
N GLY A 531 9.19 26.91 9.85
CA GLY A 531 8.71 25.83 10.70
C GLY A 531 7.20 25.65 10.66
N VAL A 532 6.73 24.56 11.26
CA VAL A 532 5.31 24.23 11.36
C VAL A 532 4.80 24.52 12.76
N VAL A 533 3.80 25.37 12.87
CA VAL A 533 3.13 25.74 14.13
C VAL A 533 1.74 25.13 14.19
N GLY A 534 1.35 24.65 15.38
CA GLY A 534 0.01 24.18 15.68
C GLY A 534 -0.16 22.67 15.58
N LEU A 535 -0.69 22.06 16.66
CA LEU A 535 -0.91 20.61 16.74
C LEU A 535 -2.17 20.16 15.98
N SER A 536 -3.27 20.91 16.10
CA SER A 536 -4.56 20.55 15.47
C SER A 536 -4.75 21.16 14.08
N LYS A 537 -4.11 22.30 13.82
CA LYS A 537 -4.14 23.02 12.54
C LYS A 537 -2.70 23.41 12.21
N PRO A 538 -1.90 22.50 11.63
CA PRO A 538 -0.52 22.78 11.30
C PRO A 538 -0.47 23.85 10.21
N HIS A 539 0.36 24.86 10.42
CA HIS A 539 0.62 25.93 9.47
C HIS A 539 2.12 26.12 9.34
N TYR A 540 2.63 26.06 8.11
CA TYR A 540 4.01 26.42 7.80
C TYR A 540 4.14 27.95 7.72
N ASP A 541 5.14 28.52 8.36
CA ASP A 541 5.40 29.96 8.34
C ASP A 541 6.91 30.23 8.44
N ILE A 542 7.29 31.47 8.12
CA ILE A 542 8.69 31.94 8.14
C ILE A 542 8.85 33.13 9.08
N TRP A 543 9.98 33.18 9.79
CA TRP A 543 10.34 34.24 10.74
C TRP A 543 11.79 34.68 10.54
N GLY A 544 12.08 35.91 10.95
CA GLY A 544 13.44 36.44 10.95
C GLY A 544 13.49 37.92 10.64
N HIS A 545 14.69 38.49 10.78
CA HIS A 545 14.94 39.89 10.45
C HIS A 545 14.64 40.19 8.98
N THR A 546 15.01 39.29 8.07
CA THR A 546 14.75 39.39 6.62
C THR A 546 13.27 39.53 6.29
N VAL A 547 12.41 38.70 6.91
CA VAL A 547 10.95 38.75 6.74
C VAL A 547 10.39 40.10 7.20
N ASN A 548 10.86 40.59 8.35
CA ASN A 548 10.47 41.89 8.88
C ASN A 548 10.91 43.03 7.96
N MET A 549 12.13 42.98 7.42
CA MET A 549 12.62 43.98 6.47
C MET A 549 11.79 44.01 5.18
N ALA A 550 11.49 42.86 4.57
CA ALA A 550 10.66 42.79 3.36
C ALA A 550 9.24 43.35 3.58
N SER A 551 8.63 43.02 4.72
CA SER A 551 7.33 43.58 5.13
C SER A 551 7.39 45.11 5.25
N ARG A 552 8.49 45.64 5.79
CA ARG A 552 8.70 47.10 5.95
C ARG A 552 8.91 47.80 4.63
N MET A 553 9.73 47.23 3.73
CA MET A 553 9.91 47.74 2.36
C MET A 553 8.59 47.83 1.60
N THR A 554 7.65 46.91 1.85
CA THR A 554 6.32 46.99 1.24
C THR A 554 5.47 48.09 1.86
N SER A 555 5.46 48.20 3.20
CA SER A 555 4.67 49.20 3.92
C SER A 555 5.08 50.64 3.60
N THR A 556 6.37 50.89 3.40
CA THR A 556 6.93 52.18 3.00
C THR A 556 7.13 52.29 1.48
N GLY A 557 6.71 51.26 0.73
CA GLY A 557 6.85 51.12 -0.72
C GLY A 557 6.09 52.16 -1.53
N VAL A 558 6.54 52.36 -2.78
CA VAL A 558 5.83 53.17 -3.78
C VAL A 558 4.89 52.27 -4.58
N MET A 559 3.81 52.87 -5.06
CA MET A 559 2.82 52.23 -5.93
C MET A 559 3.47 51.79 -7.24
N ASP A 560 3.13 50.58 -7.68
CA ASP A 560 3.62 49.94 -8.91
C ASP A 560 5.17 49.87 -8.99
N GLY A 561 5.85 49.90 -7.84
CA GLY A 561 7.30 49.85 -7.72
C GLY A 561 7.77 48.68 -6.86
N ILE A 562 9.00 48.23 -7.12
CA ILE A 562 9.69 47.21 -6.33
C ILE A 562 10.69 47.92 -5.41
N HIS A 563 10.41 47.90 -4.10
CA HIS A 563 11.23 48.52 -3.06
C HIS A 563 12.12 47.47 -2.41
N VAL A 564 13.43 47.73 -2.37
CA VAL A 564 14.42 46.78 -1.87
C VAL A 564 15.35 47.40 -0.83
N THR A 565 15.93 46.54 0.01
CA THR A 565 17.00 46.92 0.95
C THR A 565 18.31 47.19 0.21
N GLU A 566 19.25 47.87 0.86
CA GLU A 566 20.59 48.11 0.30
C GLU A 566 21.33 46.82 -0.09
N SER A 567 21.32 45.81 0.78
CA SER A 567 21.94 44.52 0.49
C SER A 567 21.37 43.92 -0.80
N THR A 568 20.05 43.92 -0.94
CA THR A 568 19.34 43.39 -2.12
C THR A 568 19.65 44.21 -3.37
N ALA A 569 19.74 45.54 -3.26
CA ALA A 569 20.12 46.40 -4.37
C ALA A 569 21.54 46.12 -4.86
N ASN A 570 22.49 45.85 -3.96
CA ASN A 570 23.87 45.52 -4.33
C ASN A 570 23.91 44.21 -5.14
N VAL A 571 23.24 43.17 -4.67
CA VAL A 571 23.13 41.89 -5.40
C VAL A 571 22.49 42.09 -6.79
N LEU A 572 21.43 42.89 -6.88
CA LEU A 572 20.80 43.18 -8.17
C LEU A 572 21.71 43.96 -9.13
N ARG A 573 22.55 44.87 -8.62
CA ARG A 573 23.56 45.56 -9.44
C ARG A 573 24.60 44.61 -10.00
N ASP A 574 24.97 43.58 -9.24
CA ASP A 574 25.88 42.51 -9.71
C ASP A 574 25.26 41.73 -10.88
N PHE A 575 23.92 41.60 -10.91
CA PHE A 575 23.15 41.08 -12.06
C PHE A 575 22.86 42.13 -13.15
N ASN A 576 23.54 43.28 -13.14
CA ASN A 576 23.35 44.37 -14.10
C ASN A 576 21.93 44.99 -14.07
N ILE A 577 21.24 44.94 -12.93
CA ILE A 577 19.93 45.58 -12.73
C ILE A 577 20.10 46.90 -11.96
N ARG A 578 19.66 48.00 -12.56
CA ARG A 578 19.79 49.33 -11.96
C ARG A 578 18.82 49.50 -10.79
N CYS A 579 19.35 49.98 -9.67
CA CYS A 579 18.57 50.30 -8.48
C CYS A 579 18.85 51.75 -8.04
N THR A 580 17.84 52.63 -8.13
CA THR A 580 17.96 54.04 -7.75
C THR A 580 17.81 54.24 -6.25
N TYR A 581 18.70 55.02 -5.65
CA TYR A 581 18.61 55.40 -4.23
C TYR A 581 17.36 56.23 -3.97
N ARG A 582 16.50 55.76 -3.07
CA ARG A 582 15.26 56.43 -2.70
C ARG A 582 15.48 57.46 -1.59
N GLY A 583 16.28 57.11 -0.60
CA GLY A 583 16.44 57.88 0.64
C GLY A 583 16.52 57.00 1.88
N MET A 584 16.78 57.65 3.01
CA MET A 584 16.71 57.03 4.34
C MET A 584 15.25 56.79 4.72
N THR A 585 14.90 55.54 4.98
CA THR A 585 13.56 55.14 5.43
C THR A 585 13.64 54.65 6.86
N PHE A 586 12.75 55.14 7.72
CA PHE A 586 12.68 54.68 9.10
C PHE A 586 12.05 53.29 9.17
N VAL A 587 12.81 52.32 9.66
CA VAL A 587 12.37 50.95 9.92
C VAL A 587 12.34 50.69 11.42
N LYS A 588 11.14 50.36 11.92
CA LYS A 588 10.92 50.07 13.35
C LYS A 588 11.86 48.94 13.82
N GLY A 589 12.67 49.22 14.83
CA GLY A 589 13.62 48.27 15.43
C GLY A 589 15.04 48.31 14.85
N VAL A 590 15.24 48.94 13.69
CA VAL A 590 16.57 49.09 13.06
C VAL A 590 17.01 50.56 13.03
N GLY A 591 16.08 51.48 12.82
CA GLY A 591 16.37 52.91 12.68
C GLY A 591 16.25 53.38 11.22
N GLN A 592 17.00 54.42 10.86
CA GLN A 592 17.04 54.92 9.48
C GLN A 592 17.95 54.02 8.63
N VAL A 593 17.38 53.40 7.60
CA VAL A 593 18.13 52.55 6.67
C VAL A 593 18.09 53.11 5.24
N PRO A 594 19.19 53.03 4.49
CA PRO A 594 19.20 53.37 3.08
C PRO A 594 18.36 52.36 2.30
N THR A 595 17.52 52.85 1.39
CA THR A 595 16.64 52.00 0.58
C THR A 595 16.63 52.40 -0.88
N TYR A 596 16.28 51.46 -1.74
CA TYR A 596 16.41 51.59 -3.19
C TYR A 596 15.14 51.13 -3.89
N LEU A 597 14.88 51.68 -5.07
CA LEU A 597 13.84 51.21 -5.99
C LEU A 597 14.51 50.53 -7.17
N VAL A 598 13.95 49.41 -7.62
CA VAL A 598 14.40 48.75 -8.86
C VAL A 598 13.90 49.58 -10.04
N ASP A 599 14.80 49.95 -10.95
CA ASP A 599 14.45 50.79 -12.10
C ASP A 599 13.86 49.93 -13.22
N LEU A 600 12.63 50.26 -13.58
CA LEU A 600 11.86 49.61 -14.63
C LEU A 600 11.64 50.58 -15.80
N ASP A 601 11.65 50.09 -17.04
CA ASP A 601 11.24 50.88 -18.20
C ASP A 601 9.70 51.01 -18.29
N GLU A 602 9.19 51.78 -19.26
CA GLU A 602 7.75 51.95 -19.50
C GLU A 602 7.05 50.59 -19.79
N ASN A 603 7.80 49.63 -20.32
CA ASN A 603 7.33 48.28 -20.68
C ASN A 603 7.50 47.24 -19.55
N LEU A 604 7.92 47.63 -18.34
CA LEU A 604 8.27 46.72 -17.23
C LEU A 604 9.39 45.72 -17.61
N HIS A 605 10.51 46.23 -18.10
CA HIS A 605 11.79 45.54 -18.16
C HIS A 605 12.79 46.19 -17.22
N PHE A 606 13.75 45.41 -16.74
CA PHE A 606 14.84 45.91 -15.93
C PHE A 606 15.74 46.85 -16.73
N GLN A 607 16.05 48.02 -16.17
CA GLN A 607 17.06 48.90 -16.73
C GLN A 607 18.46 48.42 -16.39
N GLN A 608 19.39 48.50 -17.34
CA GLN A 608 20.78 48.08 -17.12
C GLN A 608 21.54 49.02 -16.19
N HIS A 609 22.36 48.44 -15.31
CA HIS A 609 23.26 49.17 -14.42
C HIS A 609 24.57 49.51 -15.16
N SER A 610 24.87 50.79 -15.32
CA SER A 610 26.15 51.26 -15.86
C SER A 610 26.96 51.92 -14.75
N PRO A 611 28.24 51.56 -14.55
CA PRO A 611 29.06 52.09 -13.45
C PRO A 611 29.28 53.61 -13.51
N ASP A 612 29.07 54.24 -14.67
CA ASP A 612 29.17 55.70 -14.84
C ASP A 612 28.03 56.49 -14.16
N ASN A 613 26.89 55.85 -13.85
CA ASN A 613 25.71 56.54 -13.31
C ASN A 613 25.79 56.88 -11.82
N ASP A 614 26.67 56.24 -11.05
CA ASP A 614 26.85 56.55 -9.62
C ASP A 614 27.61 57.87 -9.39
N SER A 615 28.18 58.45 -10.45
CA SER A 615 28.96 59.70 -10.40
C SER A 615 28.13 60.99 -10.35
N HIS A 616 26.82 60.92 -10.63
CA HIS A 616 25.94 62.10 -10.68
C HIS A 616 24.85 62.09 -9.60
N LYS A 617 25.24 62.09 -8.32
CA LYS A 617 24.44 62.69 -7.22
C LYS A 617 25.24 62.96 -5.93
N GLY A 618 26.52 63.30 -6.06
CA GLY A 618 27.27 63.97 -4.98
C GLY A 618 27.09 65.49 -5.05
N SER A 619 25.88 65.99 -4.78
CA SER A 619 25.69 67.44 -4.69
C SER A 619 26.40 67.94 -3.42
N LYS A 620 27.50 68.68 -3.61
CA LYS A 620 28.25 69.38 -2.57
C LYS A 620 27.30 70.21 -1.72
N VAL A 621 26.99 69.75 -0.50
CA VAL A 621 26.56 70.65 0.58
C VAL A 621 27.83 71.31 1.10
N SER A 622 28.10 72.53 0.63
CA SER A 622 29.09 73.42 1.21
C SER A 622 28.63 73.78 2.63
N VAL A 623 29.31 73.24 3.64
CA VAL A 623 29.18 73.68 5.02
C VAL A 623 29.86 75.05 5.13
N HIS A 624 29.06 76.11 5.14
CA HIS A 624 29.52 77.44 5.48
C HIS A 624 29.67 77.50 7.01
N TRP A 625 30.91 77.52 7.48
CA TRP A 625 31.21 77.83 8.86
C TRP A 625 30.84 79.29 9.12
N LEU A 626 29.93 79.53 10.06
CA LEU A 626 29.73 80.82 10.70
C LEU A 626 30.24 80.67 12.12
N ASP A 627 31.46 81.14 12.31
CA ASP A 627 32.08 81.39 13.60
C ASP A 627 31.68 82.81 13.99
N GLU A 628 30.84 82.99 15.01
CA GLU A 628 30.70 84.29 15.66
C GLU A 628 30.61 84.14 17.19
N LYS A 629 31.62 84.72 17.83
CA LYS A 629 31.84 84.80 19.27
C LYS A 629 30.77 85.68 19.96
N ARG A 630 30.34 85.19 21.13
CA ARG A 630 30.36 85.88 22.45
C ARG A 630 29.77 87.30 22.53
N THR A 631 28.71 87.50 23.33
CA THR A 631 28.60 88.60 24.35
C THR A 631 27.33 88.49 25.19
N GLU A 632 27.53 88.46 26.53
CA GLU A 632 26.76 89.16 27.58
C GLU A 632 25.22 89.16 27.56
N ARG A 633 24.55 88.44 28.47
CA ARG A 633 24.17 88.84 29.84
C ARG A 633 23.46 87.69 30.56
#